data_AF-A0A9P4K8S8-F1
#
_entry.id   AF-A0A9P4K8S8-F1
#
_cell.length_a   1.000
_cell.length_b   1.000
_cell.length_c   1.000
_cell.angle_alpha   90.00
_cell.angle_beta   90.00
_cell.angle_gamma   90.00
#
_symmetry.space_group_name_H-M   'P 1'
#
loop_
_entity.id
_entity.type
_entity.pdbx_description
1 polymer ?
#
loop_
_entity_poly.entity_id
_entity_poly.type
_entity_poly.pdbx_seq_one_letter_code
_entity_poly.pdbx_strand_id
1 'polypeptide(L)'
;MADTRHCHKPRCDWISLDNIRGLQDVPPLLPNPEVSGIGVILGFSLAAYLTLGLLILHYVTVHDPHRINSRGNEYTNTLDRDLLAFLRSVIVWTPSRRFEYAMEKSVLILSDLQLVTGLAILVSGYSQLNCAISAYHWQIVVYVAWFSSFTFLSAMAFLEGYFQTNSNMRIIRLCSMVILASLLIVALLPTGSQNWLDLVDEGGGFYPGLPTVCYFEQLVLNTYTHGGPKVWSMAVSVLVVGLSYIRSGIRLLDPTAEFSRQYFRARPGLYVKRLLYFLERRAGSKGARAFIWQIPYLVSFAAFVSTRVAFDIVESMLLEVIWLSFAIAWGTIKLYDTRASAGYNTDGEDMGANPEVLEENTWSFGQTLPLVLLLLPIMSMVQAYLDNDAKAQAITHKAAPSSKEATFSATSAPAELSSIKVGDNNDDSSNPRNSMPCSVFPCNRHQSLQFPCTCLACDGTFVDIDSPPPLPPRSPYRSAPFYHPGFSTPELPKYPYAHFIAYPWYKDQIFLLVLQILIVAALALYLLNAVSNFLGLSFFLRNRLFLIWILGMLPLGMFLHLVFWYVACWIVHWAGIEEWLLKNRTESSGEWLPRWRRITLGKTVYWCLRMLLIAGILLFTFFTSVELAGPLSLDI
;
A
#
# COMPACT_ATOMS: atom_id res chain seq x y z
N MET A 1 16.17 -51.16 10.30
CA MET A 1 15.72 -51.04 8.90
C MET A 1 14.89 -49.78 8.79
N ALA A 2 15.02 -49.01 7.71
CA ALA A 2 14.18 -47.83 7.50
C ALA A 2 12.80 -48.26 7.02
N ASP A 3 11.75 -47.91 7.75
CA ASP A 3 10.38 -48.15 7.29
C ASP A 3 10.06 -47.19 6.13
N THR A 4 9.44 -47.71 5.07
CA THR A 4 9.21 -46.98 3.83
C THR A 4 8.04 -46.02 4.00
N ARG A 5 8.33 -44.72 4.11
CA ARG A 5 7.38 -43.59 4.28
C ARG A 5 6.12 -43.70 3.40
N HIS A 6 5.13 -44.46 3.86
CA HIS A 6 3.79 -44.46 3.28
C HIS A 6 3.01 -43.32 3.92
N CYS A 7 2.52 -42.40 3.07
CA CYS A 7 1.64 -41.31 3.46
C CYS A 7 0.32 -41.90 3.99
N HIS A 8 0.25 -42.12 5.32
CA HIS A 8 -0.92 -42.71 5.97
C HIS A 8 -1.97 -41.61 6.17
N LYS A 9 -3.22 -41.83 5.73
CA LYS A 9 -4.29 -40.86 6.02
C LYS A 9 -4.45 -40.78 7.56
N PRO A 10 -4.38 -39.58 8.16
CA PRO A 10 -4.58 -39.43 9.58
C PRO A 10 -6.00 -39.83 9.99
N ARG A 11 -6.14 -40.30 11.24
CA ARG A 11 -7.44 -40.54 11.87
C ARG A 11 -7.97 -39.22 12.43
N CYS A 12 -9.20 -38.90 12.05
CA CYS A 12 -9.87 -37.64 12.40
C CYS A 12 -11.06 -37.85 13.34
N ASP A 13 -11.18 -39.05 13.93
CA ASP A 13 -12.32 -39.49 14.74
C ASP A 13 -12.58 -38.55 15.95
N TRP A 14 -11.52 -37.93 16.48
CA TRP A 14 -11.55 -36.98 17.59
C TRP A 14 -12.29 -35.67 17.31
N ILE A 15 -12.55 -35.29 16.04
CA ILE A 15 -13.35 -34.09 15.72
C ILE A 15 -14.80 -34.23 16.23
N SER A 16 -15.28 -35.46 16.39
CA SER A 16 -16.62 -35.77 16.91
C SER A 16 -16.76 -35.57 18.43
N LEU A 17 -15.68 -35.23 19.13
CA LEU A 17 -15.68 -34.98 20.57
C LEU A 17 -15.92 -33.49 20.85
N ASP A 18 -16.90 -33.20 21.72
CA ASP A 18 -17.21 -31.82 22.14
C ASP A 18 -16.10 -31.17 22.99
N ASN A 19 -15.11 -31.93 23.46
CA ASN A 19 -14.05 -31.44 24.34
C ASN A 19 -12.78 -32.31 24.23
N ILE A 20 -11.67 -31.74 23.75
CA ILE A 20 -10.42 -32.47 23.49
C ILE A 20 -9.51 -32.46 24.73
N ARG A 21 -9.75 -33.40 25.65
CA ARG A 21 -8.96 -33.59 26.89
C ARG A 21 -8.46 -35.02 27.01
N GLY A 22 -7.18 -35.18 27.36
CA GLY A 22 -6.58 -36.48 27.64
C GLY A 22 -6.57 -37.44 26.44
N LEU A 23 -6.37 -36.93 25.22
CA LEU A 23 -6.21 -37.79 24.04
C LEU A 23 -4.98 -38.68 24.23
N GLN A 24 -5.19 -39.98 24.07
CA GLN A 24 -4.13 -40.98 23.98
C GLN A 24 -3.66 -41.07 22.52
N ASP A 25 -2.41 -41.48 22.32
CA ASP A 25 -1.77 -41.65 20.99
C ASP A 25 -1.75 -40.39 20.09
N VAL A 26 -1.61 -39.20 20.67
CA VAL A 26 -1.38 -37.95 19.92
C VAL A 26 -0.03 -38.01 19.20
N PRO A 27 0.06 -37.67 17.90
CA PRO A 27 1.33 -37.62 17.18
C PRO A 27 2.25 -36.52 17.75
N PRO A 28 3.55 -36.81 18.02
CA PRO A 28 4.50 -35.82 18.49
C PRO A 28 4.79 -34.75 17.42
N LEU A 29 5.20 -33.55 17.86
CA LEU A 29 5.57 -32.45 16.97
C LEU A 29 6.99 -32.64 16.41
N LEU A 30 7.11 -33.51 15.41
CA LEU A 30 8.37 -33.77 14.69
C LEU A 30 8.83 -32.51 13.92
N PRO A 31 10.14 -32.19 13.87
CA PRO A 31 10.64 -30.99 13.19
C PRO A 31 10.42 -31.01 11.67
N ASN A 32 10.13 -29.84 11.08
CA ASN A 32 10.03 -29.67 9.63
C ASN A 32 10.84 -28.45 9.13
N PRO A 33 12.19 -28.54 9.15
CA PRO A 33 13.08 -27.40 8.84
C PRO A 33 12.84 -26.77 7.46
N GLU A 34 12.31 -27.51 6.48
CA GLU A 34 12.02 -26.98 5.14
C GLU A 34 10.74 -26.11 5.07
N VAL A 35 9.92 -26.12 6.13
CA VAL A 35 8.65 -25.36 6.23
C VAL A 35 8.73 -24.28 7.30
N SER A 36 9.06 -24.67 8.53
CA SER A 36 9.11 -23.80 9.72
C SER A 36 10.48 -23.21 10.00
N GLY A 37 11.52 -23.70 9.33
CA GLY A 37 12.92 -23.36 9.59
C GLY A 37 13.22 -21.87 9.62
N ILE A 38 14.12 -21.46 10.51
CA ILE A 38 14.45 -20.06 10.77
C ILE A 38 14.84 -19.30 9.49
N GLY A 39 15.57 -19.93 8.57
CA GLY A 39 15.94 -19.30 7.29
C GLY A 39 14.77 -19.03 6.34
N VAL A 40 13.75 -19.89 6.33
CA VAL A 40 12.51 -19.66 5.55
C VAL A 40 11.78 -18.45 6.12
N ILE A 41 11.55 -18.44 7.43
CA ILE A 41 10.90 -17.34 8.15
C ILE A 41 11.63 -16.00 7.90
N LEU A 42 12.95 -15.98 8.07
CA LEU A 42 13.75 -14.77 7.85
C LEU A 42 13.71 -14.32 6.38
N GLY A 43 13.73 -15.24 5.41
CA GLY A 43 13.66 -14.91 3.99
C GLY A 43 12.39 -14.16 3.60
N PHE A 44 11.22 -14.67 3.96
CA PHE A 44 9.94 -14.03 3.61
C PHE A 44 9.64 -12.79 4.46
N SER A 45 9.95 -12.79 5.76
CA SER A 45 9.74 -11.60 6.60
C SER A 45 10.67 -10.44 6.22
N LEU A 46 11.95 -10.71 5.93
CA LEU A 46 12.89 -9.70 5.44
C LEU A 46 12.47 -9.15 4.07
N ALA A 47 11.89 -9.98 3.19
CA ALA A 47 11.32 -9.52 1.92
C ALA A 47 10.19 -8.50 2.13
N ALA A 48 9.28 -8.77 3.07
CA ALA A 48 8.16 -7.89 3.39
C ALA A 48 8.65 -6.55 3.98
N TYR A 49 9.54 -6.60 4.97
CA TYR A 49 10.12 -5.38 5.55
C TYR A 49 10.97 -4.58 4.55
N LEU A 50 11.68 -5.24 3.64
CA LEU A 50 12.47 -4.57 2.59
C LEU A 50 11.58 -3.89 1.54
N THR A 51 10.50 -4.54 1.07
CA THR A 51 9.54 -3.87 0.17
C THR A 51 8.78 -2.75 0.86
N LEU A 52 8.41 -2.91 2.13
CA LEU A 52 7.78 -1.84 2.91
C LEU A 52 8.73 -0.63 3.07
N GLY A 53 10.01 -0.87 3.35
CA GLY A 53 11.04 0.18 3.40
C GLY A 53 11.21 0.90 2.06
N LEU A 54 11.26 0.17 0.95
CA LEU A 54 11.31 0.75 -0.41
C LEU A 54 10.03 1.52 -0.77
N LEU A 55 8.86 1.04 -0.35
CA LEU A 55 7.57 1.73 -0.54
C LEU A 55 7.51 3.05 0.26
N ILE A 56 7.97 3.04 1.52
CA ILE A 56 8.08 4.25 2.36
C ILE A 56 9.07 5.24 1.72
N LEU A 57 10.24 4.77 1.26
CA LEU A 57 11.24 5.60 0.59
C LEU A 57 10.68 6.25 -0.69
N HIS A 58 10.00 5.46 -1.53
CA HIS A 58 9.34 5.92 -2.75
C HIS A 58 8.23 6.93 -2.46
N TYR A 59 7.37 6.66 -1.47
CA TYR A 59 6.33 7.59 -1.03
C TYR A 59 6.93 8.95 -0.65
N VAL A 60 7.90 8.96 0.27
CA VAL A 60 8.51 10.19 0.77
C VAL A 60 9.24 10.95 -0.34
N THR A 61 9.97 10.28 -1.22
CA THR A 61 10.97 10.94 -2.09
C THR A 61 10.56 11.12 -3.55
N VAL A 62 9.81 10.17 -4.13
CA VAL A 62 9.47 10.12 -5.56
C VAL A 62 8.01 10.47 -5.81
N HIS A 63 7.09 9.86 -5.04
CA HIS A 63 5.65 9.87 -5.30
C HIS A 63 5.08 11.29 -5.55
N ASP A 64 4.31 11.43 -6.62
CA ASP A 64 3.60 12.66 -6.96
C ASP A 64 2.11 12.52 -6.59
N PRO A 65 1.57 13.35 -5.67
CA PRO A 65 0.15 13.35 -5.33
C PRO A 65 -0.74 13.96 -6.43
N HIS A 66 -0.18 14.51 -7.52
CA HIS A 66 -0.93 14.99 -8.69
C HIS A 66 -1.24 13.83 -9.64
N ARG A 67 -2.52 13.60 -9.94
CA ARG A 67 -3.00 12.65 -10.95
C ARG A 67 -3.73 13.40 -12.07
N ILE A 68 -3.51 12.99 -13.31
CA ILE A 68 -4.21 13.54 -14.49
C ILE A 68 -5.14 12.46 -15.02
N ASN A 69 -6.42 12.80 -15.15
CA ASN A 69 -7.43 11.89 -15.69
C ASN A 69 -7.35 11.78 -17.23
N SER A 70 -7.91 10.71 -17.79
CA SER A 70 -8.15 10.46 -19.23
C SER A 70 -8.73 11.66 -19.99
N ARG A 71 -9.50 12.52 -19.30
CA ARG A 71 -10.15 13.73 -19.85
C ARG A 71 -9.35 15.03 -19.65
N GLY A 72 -8.07 14.94 -19.27
CA GLY A 72 -7.21 16.10 -18.98
C GLY A 72 -7.49 16.81 -17.64
N ASN A 73 -8.43 16.32 -16.83
CA ASN A 73 -8.72 16.89 -15.52
C ASN A 73 -7.62 16.53 -14.51
N GLU A 74 -6.90 17.53 -14.01
CA GLU A 74 -5.95 17.39 -12.89
C GLU A 74 -6.68 17.21 -11.55
N TYR A 75 -6.11 16.39 -10.67
CA TYR A 75 -6.54 16.26 -9.27
C TYR A 75 -5.33 16.03 -8.36
N THR A 76 -5.42 16.46 -7.09
CA THR A 76 -4.40 16.25 -6.06
C THR A 76 -4.98 15.61 -4.81
N ASN A 77 -4.38 14.51 -4.31
CA ASN A 77 -4.71 14.07 -2.96
C ASN A 77 -4.13 15.07 -1.94
N THR A 78 -5.00 15.64 -1.12
CA THR A 78 -4.69 16.75 -0.21
C THR A 78 -3.87 16.31 1.00
N LEU A 79 -4.08 15.09 1.48
CA LEU A 79 -3.32 14.49 2.57
C LEU A 79 -1.88 14.24 2.13
N ASP A 80 -1.71 13.49 1.05
CA ASP A 80 -0.38 13.17 0.52
C ASP A 80 0.38 14.44 0.11
N ARG A 81 -0.28 15.42 -0.53
CA ARG A 81 0.36 16.70 -0.88
C ARG A 81 0.86 17.47 0.35
N ASP A 82 0.03 17.65 1.37
CA ASP A 82 0.40 18.48 2.51
C ASP A 82 1.40 17.77 3.43
N LEU A 83 1.32 16.44 3.57
CA LEU A 83 2.31 15.64 4.28
C LEU A 83 3.65 15.58 3.54
N LEU A 84 3.66 15.34 2.23
CA LEU A 84 4.90 15.32 1.45
C LEU A 84 5.56 16.70 1.37
N ALA A 85 4.79 17.79 1.35
CA ALA A 85 5.33 19.15 1.48
C ALA A 85 6.01 19.37 2.85
N PHE A 86 5.48 18.80 3.93
CA PHE A 86 6.14 18.81 5.24
C PHE A 86 7.40 17.93 5.26
N LEU A 87 7.29 16.66 4.88
CA LEU A 87 8.40 15.70 4.92
C LEU A 87 9.58 16.13 4.03
N ARG A 88 9.32 16.62 2.80
CA ARG A 88 10.35 17.15 1.89
C ARG A 88 10.91 18.52 2.32
N SER A 89 10.33 19.17 3.34
CA SER A 89 10.95 20.34 3.99
C SER A 89 11.97 19.99 5.07
N VAL A 90 11.94 18.74 5.57
CA VAL A 90 12.89 18.17 6.54
C VAL A 90 13.94 17.30 5.82
N ILE A 91 13.50 16.50 4.84
CA ILE A 91 14.33 15.56 4.09
C ILE A 91 14.83 16.26 2.82
N VAL A 92 16.07 16.72 2.88
CA VAL A 92 16.75 17.46 1.78
C VAL A 92 17.20 16.52 0.64
N TRP A 93 17.29 15.20 0.90
CA TRP A 93 17.74 14.24 -0.10
C TRP A 93 16.65 13.94 -1.14
N THR A 94 17.00 14.11 -2.42
CA THR A 94 16.18 13.68 -3.56
C THR A 94 16.93 12.60 -4.35
N PRO A 95 16.31 11.46 -4.68
CA PRO A 95 16.93 10.40 -5.46
C PRO A 95 17.24 10.87 -6.89
N SER A 96 18.28 10.29 -7.48
CA SER A 96 18.56 10.45 -8.91
C SER A 96 17.63 9.56 -9.73
N ARG A 97 17.31 9.97 -10.98
CA ARG A 97 16.54 9.16 -11.94
C ARG A 97 17.13 7.77 -12.19
N ARG A 98 18.44 7.60 -12.02
CA ARG A 98 19.13 6.31 -12.11
C ARG A 98 18.79 5.38 -10.94
N PHE A 99 18.74 5.93 -9.73
CA PHE A 99 18.37 5.21 -8.51
C PHE A 99 16.88 4.87 -8.48
N GLU A 100 16.02 5.80 -8.93
CA GLU A 100 14.59 5.60 -9.15
C GLU A 100 14.33 4.39 -10.09
N TYR A 101 14.93 4.39 -11.28
CA TYR A 101 14.86 3.26 -12.23
C TYR A 101 15.43 1.94 -11.67
N ALA A 102 16.54 2.01 -10.93
CA ALA A 102 17.13 0.82 -10.29
C ALA A 102 16.21 0.22 -9.22
N MET A 103 15.52 1.04 -8.42
CA MET A 103 14.50 0.57 -7.48
C MET A 103 13.30 -0.05 -8.21
N GLU A 104 12.80 0.56 -9.30
CA GLU A 104 11.70 -0.04 -10.10
C GLU A 104 12.05 -1.46 -10.57
N LYS A 105 13.27 -1.68 -11.09
CA LYS A 105 13.73 -3.00 -11.54
C LYS A 105 13.92 -4.00 -10.41
N SER A 106 14.44 -3.55 -9.27
CA SER A 106 14.55 -4.36 -8.05
C SER A 106 13.18 -4.82 -7.54
N VAL A 107 12.25 -3.87 -7.36
CA VAL A 107 10.90 -4.13 -6.81
C VAL A 107 10.07 -4.99 -7.75
N LEU A 108 10.25 -4.86 -9.08
CA LEU A 108 9.57 -5.72 -10.06
C LEU A 108 10.03 -7.18 -9.94
N ILE A 109 11.33 -7.45 -9.85
CA ILE A 109 11.83 -8.82 -9.65
C ILE A 109 11.44 -9.36 -8.27
N LEU A 110 11.50 -8.53 -7.22
CA LEU A 110 11.06 -8.93 -5.88
C LEU A 110 9.57 -9.28 -5.83
N SER A 111 8.73 -8.52 -6.54
CA SER A 111 7.30 -8.83 -6.72
C SER A 111 7.09 -10.20 -7.39
N ASP A 112 7.90 -10.55 -8.38
CA ASP A 112 7.73 -11.77 -9.17
C ASP A 112 8.24 -13.01 -8.43
N LEU A 113 9.38 -12.87 -7.75
CA LEU A 113 9.89 -13.90 -6.84
C LEU A 113 8.86 -14.21 -5.75
N GLN A 114 8.31 -13.21 -5.06
CA GLN A 114 7.40 -13.39 -3.93
C GLN A 114 6.00 -13.85 -4.36
N LEU A 115 5.59 -13.57 -5.59
CA LEU A 115 4.38 -14.14 -6.18
C LEU A 115 4.57 -15.65 -6.43
N VAL A 116 5.72 -16.05 -7.00
CA VAL A 116 6.03 -17.46 -7.31
C VAL A 116 6.33 -18.27 -6.06
N THR A 117 7.16 -17.79 -5.13
CA THR A 117 7.50 -18.52 -3.89
C THR A 117 6.32 -18.58 -2.92
N GLY A 118 5.51 -17.53 -2.85
CA GLY A 118 4.26 -17.52 -2.07
C GLY A 118 3.22 -18.51 -2.59
N LEU A 119 3.11 -18.64 -3.92
CA LEU A 119 2.28 -19.68 -4.53
C LEU A 119 2.87 -21.08 -4.29
N ALA A 120 4.18 -21.25 -4.43
CA ALA A 120 4.86 -22.52 -4.26
C ALA A 120 4.75 -23.07 -2.82
N ILE A 121 4.90 -22.22 -1.79
CA ILE A 121 4.79 -22.68 -0.39
C ILE A 121 3.35 -23.06 -0.03
N LEU A 122 2.34 -22.33 -0.53
CA LEU A 122 0.94 -22.73 -0.36
C LEU A 122 0.65 -24.05 -1.07
N VAL A 123 1.03 -24.21 -2.35
CA VAL A 123 0.83 -25.46 -3.10
C VAL A 123 1.56 -26.63 -2.44
N SER A 124 2.76 -26.42 -1.91
CA SER A 124 3.52 -27.41 -1.14
C SER A 124 2.80 -27.80 0.16
N GLY A 125 2.25 -26.83 0.90
CA GLY A 125 1.43 -27.09 2.09
C GLY A 125 0.17 -27.89 1.76
N TYR A 126 -0.63 -27.43 0.77
CA TYR A 126 -1.85 -28.13 0.33
C TYR A 126 -1.57 -29.57 -0.13
N SER A 127 -0.45 -29.83 -0.81
CA SER A 127 -0.08 -31.19 -1.22
C SER A 127 0.23 -32.12 -0.05
N GLN A 128 0.71 -31.58 1.08
CA GLN A 128 1.07 -32.33 2.29
C GLN A 128 -0.11 -32.57 3.25
N LEU A 129 -1.30 -31.99 3.01
CA LEU A 129 -2.48 -32.20 3.86
C LEU A 129 -2.85 -33.68 4.03
N ASN A 130 -2.84 -34.45 2.94
CA ASN A 130 -3.13 -35.89 2.98
C ASN A 130 -2.07 -36.70 3.75
N CYS A 131 -0.86 -36.15 3.91
CA CYS A 131 0.26 -36.76 4.62
C CYS A 131 0.47 -36.15 6.01
N ALA A 132 -0.61 -35.68 6.64
CA ALA A 132 -0.67 -35.33 8.06
C ALA A 132 0.25 -34.17 8.51
N ILE A 133 0.43 -33.12 7.69
CA ILE A 133 1.09 -31.88 8.13
C ILE A 133 0.43 -31.31 9.41
N SER A 134 1.24 -31.02 10.43
CA SER A 134 0.75 -30.55 11.73
C SER A 134 0.10 -29.17 11.64
N ALA A 135 -0.81 -28.86 12.57
CA ALA A 135 -1.43 -27.54 12.69
C ALA A 135 -0.39 -26.43 12.97
N TYR A 136 0.68 -26.72 13.72
CA TYR A 136 1.81 -25.81 13.91
C TYR A 136 2.49 -25.48 12.57
N HIS A 137 2.90 -26.50 11.80
CA HIS A 137 3.57 -26.28 10.51
C HIS A 137 2.66 -25.59 9.51
N TRP A 138 1.37 -25.90 9.50
CA TRP A 138 0.38 -25.19 8.68
C TRP A 138 0.26 -23.72 9.05
N GLN A 139 0.21 -23.38 10.34
CA GLN A 139 0.14 -21.98 10.75
C GLN A 139 1.40 -21.20 10.34
N ILE A 140 2.58 -21.83 10.36
CA ILE A 140 3.79 -21.25 9.77
C ILE A 140 3.66 -21.07 8.24
N VAL A 141 3.18 -22.07 7.48
CA VAL A 141 2.93 -21.93 6.02
C VAL A 141 2.00 -20.74 5.74
N VAL A 142 0.90 -20.62 6.50
CA VAL A 142 -0.07 -19.51 6.37
C VAL A 142 0.60 -18.16 6.59
N TYR A 143 1.40 -17.99 7.65
CA TYR A 143 2.05 -16.71 7.93
C TYR A 143 3.25 -16.42 7.02
N VAL A 144 3.99 -17.42 6.53
CA VAL A 144 5.02 -17.23 5.52
C VAL A 144 4.40 -16.81 4.17
N ALA A 145 3.28 -17.43 3.78
CA ALA A 145 2.51 -17.01 2.61
C ALA A 145 1.87 -15.62 2.78
N TRP A 146 1.45 -15.26 4.00
CA TRP A 146 1.00 -13.91 4.37
C TRP A 146 2.11 -12.88 4.14
N PHE A 147 3.34 -13.12 4.58
CA PHE A 147 4.46 -12.24 4.26
C PHE A 147 4.64 -12.11 2.75
N SER A 148 4.70 -13.22 2.01
CA SER A 148 4.83 -13.20 0.54
C SER A 148 3.73 -12.38 -0.15
N SER A 149 2.49 -12.50 0.35
CA SER A 149 1.33 -11.73 -0.08
C SER A 149 1.48 -10.23 0.18
N PHE A 150 1.88 -9.82 1.39
CA PHE A 150 2.06 -8.41 1.73
C PHE A 150 3.32 -7.79 1.12
N THR A 151 4.36 -8.58 0.84
CA THR A 151 5.50 -8.19 -0.02
C THR A 151 5.03 -7.87 -1.43
N PHE A 152 4.23 -8.75 -2.04
CA PHE A 152 3.64 -8.53 -3.36
C PHE A 152 2.73 -7.29 -3.39
N LEU A 153 1.82 -7.14 -2.42
CA LEU A 153 0.92 -5.99 -2.33
C LEU A 153 1.70 -4.66 -2.17
N SER A 154 2.77 -4.65 -1.38
CA SER A 154 3.67 -3.49 -1.22
C SER A 154 4.40 -3.14 -2.53
N ALA A 155 4.88 -4.15 -3.26
CA ALA A 155 5.48 -3.95 -4.58
C ALA A 155 4.46 -3.45 -5.63
N MET A 156 3.21 -3.91 -5.57
CA MET A 156 2.11 -3.43 -6.43
C MET A 156 1.66 -1.99 -6.09
N ALA A 157 1.83 -1.55 -4.84
CA ALA A 157 1.64 -0.16 -4.44
C ALA A 157 2.79 0.75 -4.94
N PHE A 158 4.03 0.26 -4.89
CA PHE A 158 5.20 0.97 -5.44
C PHE A 158 5.08 1.14 -6.96
N LEU A 159 4.81 0.06 -7.68
CA LEU A 159 4.84 0.00 -9.15
C LEU A 159 3.55 0.52 -9.83
N GLU A 160 2.69 1.27 -9.12
CA GLU A 160 1.41 1.76 -9.64
C GLU A 160 1.57 2.48 -10.99
N GLY A 161 2.57 3.37 -11.12
CA GLY A 161 2.87 4.10 -12.35
C GLY A 161 3.31 3.19 -13.51
N TYR A 162 4.15 2.19 -13.23
CA TYR A 162 4.69 1.25 -14.22
C TYR A 162 3.60 0.39 -14.89
N PHE A 163 2.51 0.09 -14.17
CA PHE A 163 1.38 -0.66 -14.71
C PHE A 163 0.32 0.20 -15.42
N GLN A 164 0.43 1.54 -15.39
CA GLN A 164 -0.44 2.40 -16.22
C GLN A 164 -0.11 2.23 -17.70
N THR A 165 1.18 2.13 -18.04
CA THR A 165 1.69 1.94 -19.41
C THR A 165 1.65 0.49 -19.88
N ASN A 166 1.86 -0.48 -18.98
CA ASN A 166 2.02 -1.91 -19.32
C ASN A 166 0.76 -2.77 -19.03
N SER A 167 -0.24 -2.72 -19.92
CA SER A 167 -1.52 -3.43 -19.77
C SER A 167 -1.41 -4.96 -19.65
N ASN A 168 -0.61 -5.62 -20.49
CA ASN A 168 -0.53 -7.09 -20.51
C ASN A 168 0.05 -7.66 -19.21
N MET A 169 1.12 -7.05 -18.68
CA MET A 169 1.71 -7.42 -17.39
C MET A 169 0.73 -7.18 -16.23
N ARG A 170 -0.14 -6.16 -16.35
CA ARG A 170 -1.18 -5.84 -15.35
C ARG A 170 -2.22 -6.96 -15.24
N ILE A 171 -2.64 -7.54 -16.37
CA ILE A 171 -3.62 -8.65 -16.39
C ILE A 171 -3.02 -9.92 -15.75
N ILE A 172 -1.78 -10.29 -16.11
CA ILE A 172 -1.11 -11.46 -15.52
C ILE A 172 -1.01 -11.33 -13.99
N ARG A 173 -0.62 -10.14 -13.50
CA ARG A 173 -0.55 -9.84 -12.07
C ARG A 173 -1.92 -9.87 -11.41
N LEU A 174 -2.98 -9.35 -12.03
CA LEU A 174 -4.37 -9.46 -11.54
C LEU A 174 -4.81 -10.93 -11.39
N CYS A 175 -4.57 -11.79 -12.38
CA CYS A 175 -4.95 -13.20 -12.30
C CYS A 175 -4.20 -13.93 -11.18
N SER A 176 -2.88 -13.74 -11.10
CA SER A 176 -2.04 -14.38 -10.08
C SER A 176 -2.34 -13.87 -8.67
N MET A 177 -2.69 -12.59 -8.56
CA MET A 177 -3.16 -11.93 -7.34
C MET A 177 -4.47 -12.56 -6.81
N VAL A 178 -5.43 -12.87 -7.69
CA VAL A 178 -6.67 -13.59 -7.29
C VAL A 178 -6.37 -15.01 -6.82
N ILE A 179 -5.45 -15.72 -7.48
CA ILE A 179 -5.06 -17.10 -7.10
C ILE A 179 -4.35 -17.12 -5.73
N LEU A 180 -3.41 -16.20 -5.50
CA LEU A 180 -2.70 -16.11 -4.22
C LEU A 180 -3.67 -15.72 -3.08
N ALA A 181 -4.61 -14.81 -3.35
CA ALA A 181 -5.65 -14.41 -2.38
C ALA A 181 -6.56 -15.57 -1.99
N SER A 182 -7.09 -16.33 -2.96
CA SER A 182 -8.03 -17.42 -2.67
C SER A 182 -7.37 -18.56 -1.92
N LEU A 183 -6.15 -18.96 -2.30
CA LEU A 183 -5.39 -20.00 -1.60
C LEU A 183 -5.03 -19.59 -0.17
N LEU A 184 -4.66 -18.32 0.07
CA LEU A 184 -4.36 -17.81 1.41
C LEU A 184 -5.62 -17.68 2.28
N ILE A 185 -6.74 -17.21 1.72
CA ILE A 185 -8.01 -17.10 2.44
C ILE A 185 -8.52 -18.48 2.85
N VAL A 186 -8.48 -19.48 1.95
CA VAL A 186 -8.85 -20.86 2.29
C VAL A 186 -7.90 -21.46 3.33
N ALA A 187 -6.60 -21.13 3.27
CA ALA A 187 -5.62 -21.64 4.23
C ALA A 187 -5.76 -21.05 5.64
N LEU A 188 -6.29 -19.82 5.74
CA LEU A 188 -6.66 -19.20 7.01
C LEU A 188 -7.87 -19.87 7.68
N LEU A 189 -8.81 -20.45 6.91
CA LEU A 189 -10.07 -20.96 7.49
C LEU A 189 -9.89 -21.95 8.66
N PRO A 190 -9.13 -23.07 8.57
CA PRO A 190 -9.03 -24.03 9.67
C PRO A 190 -8.51 -23.42 10.99
N THR A 191 -7.76 -22.31 10.94
CA THR A 191 -7.28 -21.57 12.13
C THR A 191 -8.40 -20.97 12.98
N GLY A 192 -9.63 -20.92 12.45
CA GLY A 192 -10.81 -20.48 13.19
C GLY A 192 -11.39 -21.52 14.15
N SER A 193 -11.07 -22.81 13.99
CA SER A 193 -11.60 -23.88 14.85
C SER A 193 -11.29 -23.63 16.32
N GLN A 194 -12.26 -23.87 17.21
CA GLN A 194 -12.03 -23.78 18.65
C GLN A 194 -10.92 -24.74 19.13
N ASN A 195 -10.78 -25.89 18.48
CA ASN A 195 -9.79 -26.92 18.83
C ASN A 195 -8.38 -26.63 18.27
N TRP A 196 -8.18 -25.50 17.59
CA TRP A 196 -6.92 -25.18 16.89
C TRP A 196 -5.83 -24.75 17.89
N LEU A 197 -4.75 -25.55 18.00
CA LEU A 197 -3.55 -25.25 18.82
C LEU A 197 -3.90 -24.81 20.26
N ASP A 198 -4.68 -25.64 20.96
CA ASP A 198 -5.37 -25.25 22.21
C ASP A 198 -4.48 -25.08 23.44
N LEU A 199 -4.70 -24.06 24.28
CA LEU A 199 -3.91 -23.85 25.50
C LEU A 199 -4.77 -23.33 26.67
N VAL A 200 -4.90 -24.19 27.69
CA VAL A 200 -5.14 -23.91 29.12
C VAL A 200 -6.45 -23.23 29.53
N ASP A 201 -6.78 -22.02 29.06
CA ASP A 201 -7.78 -21.16 29.73
C ASP A 201 -9.24 -21.68 29.68
N GLU A 202 -9.59 -22.51 28.71
CA GLU A 202 -10.89 -23.23 28.66
C GLU A 202 -10.73 -24.72 29.05
N GLY A 203 -9.56 -25.11 29.59
CA GLY A 203 -9.21 -26.43 30.12
C GLY A 203 -8.94 -27.52 29.08
N GLY A 204 -8.79 -27.17 27.80
CA GLY A 204 -8.31 -28.07 26.76
C GLY A 204 -6.79 -28.29 26.82
N GLY A 205 -6.31 -29.42 26.29
CA GLY A 205 -4.87 -29.74 26.19
C GLY A 205 -4.23 -29.23 24.89
N PHE A 206 -2.90 -29.12 24.88
CA PHE A 206 -2.14 -28.57 23.75
C PHE A 206 -1.63 -29.62 22.78
N TYR A 207 -2.19 -29.66 21.58
CA TYR A 207 -1.88 -30.70 20.59
C TYR A 207 -1.38 -30.10 19.27
N PRO A 208 -0.20 -29.45 19.24
CA PRO A 208 0.31 -28.80 18.04
C PRO A 208 0.65 -29.76 16.90
N GLY A 209 0.90 -31.03 17.23
CA GLY A 209 1.11 -32.12 16.28
C GLY A 209 -0.16 -32.58 15.54
N LEU A 210 -1.36 -32.15 15.93
CA LEU A 210 -2.60 -32.64 15.27
C LEU A 210 -2.63 -32.29 13.77
N PRO A 211 -3.05 -33.24 12.91
CA PRO A 211 -2.96 -33.10 11.47
C PRO A 211 -4.02 -32.16 10.91
N THR A 212 -3.57 -31.18 10.10
CA THR A 212 -4.39 -30.06 9.63
C THR A 212 -5.62 -30.47 8.82
N VAL A 213 -5.53 -31.57 8.05
CA VAL A 213 -6.64 -32.07 7.25
C VAL A 213 -7.89 -32.40 8.08
N CYS A 214 -7.72 -32.79 9.35
CA CYS A 214 -8.86 -33.00 10.26
C CYS A 214 -9.59 -31.67 10.56
N TYR A 215 -8.88 -30.56 10.74
CA TYR A 215 -9.51 -29.24 10.89
C TYR A 215 -10.22 -28.76 9.60
N PHE A 216 -9.76 -29.20 8.42
CA PHE A 216 -10.50 -28.99 7.16
C PHE A 216 -11.77 -29.86 7.07
N GLU A 217 -11.77 -31.09 7.59
CA GLU A 217 -12.99 -31.89 7.73
C GLU A 217 -13.94 -31.29 8.79
N GLN A 218 -13.41 -30.67 9.85
CA GLN A 218 -14.20 -29.99 10.90
C GLN A 218 -15.01 -28.79 10.38
N LEU A 219 -14.57 -28.08 9.34
CA LEU A 219 -15.25 -26.88 8.80
C LEU A 219 -16.74 -27.06 8.47
N VAL A 220 -17.18 -28.28 8.20
CA VAL A 220 -18.56 -28.63 7.81
C VAL A 220 -19.38 -29.15 9.01
N LEU A 221 -18.76 -29.32 10.17
CA LEU A 221 -19.37 -29.88 11.38
C LEU A 221 -19.77 -28.78 12.38
N ASN A 222 -20.83 -29.04 13.15
CA ASN A 222 -21.31 -28.10 14.16
C ASN A 222 -20.28 -27.85 15.28
N THR A 223 -19.37 -28.79 15.54
CA THR A 223 -18.26 -28.67 16.50
C THR A 223 -17.17 -27.68 16.06
N TYR A 224 -17.30 -27.03 14.90
CA TYR A 224 -16.36 -26.00 14.44
C TYR A 224 -16.44 -24.68 15.25
N THR A 225 -17.65 -24.28 15.69
CA THR A 225 -17.85 -22.94 16.28
C THR A 225 -19.06 -22.80 17.21
N HIS A 226 -18.78 -22.74 18.51
CA HIS A 226 -19.61 -22.11 19.54
C HIS A 226 -19.25 -20.61 19.77
N GLY A 227 -18.27 -20.07 19.02
CA GLY A 227 -17.95 -18.65 18.98
C GLY A 227 -16.90 -18.18 20.00
N GLY A 228 -15.61 -18.30 19.66
CA GLY A 228 -14.48 -17.98 20.56
C GLY A 228 -13.37 -17.11 19.92
N PRO A 229 -12.24 -16.88 20.63
CA PRO A 229 -11.10 -16.07 20.15
C PRO A 229 -10.60 -16.44 18.76
N LYS A 230 -10.48 -17.75 18.51
CA LYS A 230 -9.89 -18.33 17.29
C LYS A 230 -10.68 -17.93 16.03
N VAL A 231 -12.00 -18.12 16.05
CA VAL A 231 -12.93 -17.68 14.98
C VAL A 231 -12.78 -16.19 14.67
N TRP A 232 -12.67 -15.33 15.68
CA TRP A 232 -12.55 -13.88 15.46
C TRP A 232 -11.16 -13.46 14.97
N SER A 233 -10.08 -14.11 15.44
CA SER A 233 -8.72 -13.88 14.93
C SER A 233 -8.57 -14.34 13.46
N MET A 234 -9.18 -15.47 13.10
CA MET A 234 -9.36 -15.91 11.71
C MET A 234 -10.14 -14.87 10.91
N ALA A 235 -11.32 -14.45 11.37
CA ALA A 235 -12.18 -13.52 10.65
C ALA A 235 -11.51 -12.16 10.39
N VAL A 236 -10.77 -11.60 11.36
CA VAL A 236 -9.99 -10.37 11.16
C VAL A 236 -8.82 -10.60 10.22
N SER A 237 -8.13 -11.74 10.29
CA SER A 237 -7.03 -12.06 9.36
C SER A 237 -7.54 -12.19 7.90
N VAL A 238 -8.68 -12.86 7.69
CA VAL A 238 -9.36 -12.96 6.39
C VAL A 238 -9.86 -11.58 5.93
N LEU A 239 -10.39 -10.74 6.82
CA LEU A 239 -10.81 -9.37 6.49
C LEU A 239 -9.62 -8.49 6.09
N VAL A 240 -8.49 -8.57 6.79
CA VAL A 240 -7.27 -7.82 6.49
C VAL A 240 -6.72 -8.22 5.12
N VAL A 241 -6.62 -9.52 4.82
CA VAL A 241 -6.25 -10.02 3.48
C VAL A 241 -7.24 -9.55 2.43
N GLY A 242 -8.53 -9.83 2.62
CA GLY A 242 -9.60 -9.51 1.68
C GLY A 242 -9.66 -8.02 1.31
N LEU A 243 -9.64 -7.12 2.30
CA LEU A 243 -9.63 -5.67 2.07
C LEU A 243 -8.36 -5.21 1.34
N SER A 244 -7.20 -5.78 1.65
CA SER A 244 -5.93 -5.46 0.97
C SER A 244 -5.95 -5.83 -0.51
N TYR A 245 -6.42 -7.06 -0.81
CA TYR A 245 -6.57 -7.54 -2.17
C TYR A 245 -7.65 -6.78 -2.95
N ILE A 246 -8.80 -6.47 -2.33
CA ILE A 246 -9.85 -5.64 -2.94
C ILE A 246 -9.31 -4.23 -3.26
N ARG A 247 -8.63 -3.58 -2.32
CA ARG A 247 -8.09 -2.21 -2.50
C ARG A 247 -7.02 -2.15 -3.59
N SER A 248 -6.05 -3.07 -3.56
CA SER A 248 -5.01 -3.14 -4.58
C SER A 248 -5.58 -3.56 -5.95
N GLY A 249 -6.64 -4.37 -5.98
CA GLY A 249 -7.34 -4.76 -7.20
C GLY A 249 -8.07 -3.58 -7.83
N ILE A 250 -8.79 -2.77 -7.04
CA ILE A 250 -9.44 -1.54 -7.50
C ILE A 250 -8.41 -0.57 -8.10
N ARG A 251 -7.29 -0.32 -7.40
CA ARG A 251 -6.18 0.50 -7.91
C ARG A 251 -5.66 0.02 -9.26
N LEU A 252 -5.53 -1.30 -9.44
CA LEU A 252 -4.92 -1.92 -10.62
C LEU A 252 -5.90 -2.06 -11.80
N LEU A 253 -7.22 -2.02 -11.53
CA LEU A 253 -8.28 -1.97 -12.53
C LEU A 253 -8.57 -0.53 -13.00
N ASP A 254 -8.56 0.44 -12.08
CA ASP A 254 -8.88 1.86 -12.32
C ASP A 254 -7.70 2.78 -11.89
N PRO A 255 -6.55 2.75 -12.60
CA PRO A 255 -5.34 3.47 -12.20
C PRO A 255 -5.47 5.00 -12.26
N THR A 256 -6.39 5.54 -13.07
CA THR A 256 -6.75 6.97 -13.08
C THR A 256 -7.72 7.34 -11.95
N ALA A 257 -8.22 6.35 -11.20
CA ALA A 257 -9.29 6.45 -10.21
C ALA A 257 -10.59 7.08 -10.78
N GLU A 258 -10.77 7.05 -12.10
CA GLU A 258 -11.84 7.77 -12.79
C GLU A 258 -13.22 7.17 -12.47
N PHE A 259 -13.34 5.86 -12.59
CA PHE A 259 -14.59 5.14 -12.33
C PHE A 259 -14.93 5.18 -10.84
N SER A 260 -13.96 4.84 -9.99
CA SER A 260 -14.06 4.85 -8.54
C SER A 260 -14.53 6.21 -8.02
N ARG A 261 -13.89 7.31 -8.47
CA ARG A 261 -14.28 8.66 -8.08
C ARG A 261 -15.66 9.04 -8.62
N GLN A 262 -15.99 8.69 -9.86
CA GLN A 262 -17.30 9.03 -10.42
C GLN A 262 -18.44 8.35 -9.66
N TYR A 263 -18.28 7.07 -9.29
CA TYR A 263 -19.30 6.27 -8.62
C TYR A 263 -19.34 6.50 -7.10
N PHE A 264 -18.23 6.40 -6.38
CA PHE A 264 -18.23 6.50 -4.91
C PHE A 264 -18.25 7.95 -4.40
N ARG A 265 -17.64 8.91 -5.12
CA ARG A 265 -17.39 10.27 -4.60
C ARG A 265 -18.19 11.38 -5.30
N ALA A 266 -18.35 11.32 -6.61
CA ALA A 266 -19.01 12.37 -7.39
C ALA A 266 -20.54 12.22 -7.36
N ARG A 267 -21.07 11.04 -7.75
CA ARG A 267 -22.52 10.77 -7.79
C ARG A 267 -23.19 10.95 -6.40
N PRO A 268 -22.82 10.24 -5.32
CA PRO A 268 -23.36 10.48 -3.98
C PRO A 268 -23.21 11.94 -3.52
N GLY A 269 -22.07 12.55 -3.85
CA GLY A 269 -21.79 13.95 -3.55
C GLY A 269 -22.81 14.92 -4.14
N LEU A 270 -23.36 14.66 -5.33
CA LEU A 270 -24.40 15.50 -5.94
C LEU A 270 -25.73 15.44 -5.19
N TYR A 271 -26.15 14.25 -4.73
CA TYR A 271 -27.36 14.08 -3.92
C TYR A 271 -27.21 14.78 -2.56
N VAL A 272 -26.08 14.60 -1.87
CA VAL A 272 -25.84 15.24 -0.57
C VAL A 272 -25.71 16.76 -0.72
N LYS A 273 -25.03 17.28 -1.76
CA LYS A 273 -24.99 18.74 -2.04
C LYS A 273 -26.40 19.32 -2.28
N ARG A 274 -27.32 18.57 -2.91
CA ARG A 274 -28.72 18.98 -3.12
C ARG A 274 -29.51 19.03 -1.80
N LEU A 275 -29.30 18.04 -0.92
CA LEU A 275 -29.91 18.01 0.41
C LEU A 275 -29.39 19.16 1.29
N LEU A 276 -28.08 19.40 1.30
CA LEU A 276 -27.46 20.50 2.04
C LEU A 276 -28.00 21.86 1.58
N TYR A 277 -28.07 22.12 0.28
CA TYR A 277 -28.63 23.36 -0.26
C TYR A 277 -30.10 23.58 0.14
N PHE A 278 -30.90 22.51 0.18
CA PHE A 278 -32.29 22.56 0.64
C PHE A 278 -32.40 22.90 2.14
N LEU A 279 -31.51 22.33 2.97
CA LEU A 279 -31.43 22.64 4.41
C LEU A 279 -30.91 24.06 4.66
N GLU A 280 -29.84 24.48 3.97
CA GLU A 280 -29.25 25.82 3.99
C GLU A 280 -30.31 26.89 3.69
N ARG A 281 -31.11 26.69 2.63
CA ARG A 281 -32.20 27.61 2.25
C ARG A 281 -33.33 27.67 3.29
N ARG A 282 -33.53 26.64 4.11
CA ARG A 282 -34.52 26.64 5.22
C ARG A 282 -33.94 27.28 6.48
N ALA A 283 -32.68 26.98 6.81
CA ALA A 283 -31.97 27.59 7.93
C ALA A 283 -31.75 29.10 7.75
N GLY A 284 -31.55 29.57 6.51
CA GLY A 284 -31.43 31.00 6.18
C GLY A 284 -32.75 31.78 6.12
N SER A 285 -33.89 31.19 6.53
CA SER A 285 -35.17 31.91 6.62
C SER A 285 -35.23 32.82 7.86
N LYS A 286 -36.09 33.84 7.88
CA LYS A 286 -36.25 34.74 9.04
C LYS A 286 -37.36 34.24 9.98
N GLY A 287 -37.04 34.06 11.26
CA GLY A 287 -37.99 33.75 12.34
C GLY A 287 -37.62 32.47 13.13
N ALA A 288 -38.30 32.22 14.24
CA ALA A 288 -37.96 31.14 15.19
C ALA A 288 -37.91 29.72 14.56
N ARG A 289 -38.66 29.49 13.48
CA ARG A 289 -38.63 28.21 12.73
C ARG A 289 -37.28 27.96 12.03
N ALA A 290 -36.46 28.98 11.80
CA ALA A 290 -35.15 28.84 11.16
C ALA A 290 -34.14 28.07 12.02
N PHE A 291 -34.16 28.32 13.34
CA PHE A 291 -33.31 27.63 14.32
C PHE A 291 -33.52 26.10 14.31
N ILE A 292 -34.77 25.66 14.10
CA ILE A 292 -35.16 24.25 13.95
C ILE A 292 -34.49 23.61 12.72
N TRP A 293 -34.23 24.37 11.65
CA TRP A 293 -33.53 23.90 10.45
C TRP A 293 -32.00 24.04 10.53
N GLN A 294 -31.49 24.87 11.44
CA GLN A 294 -30.05 25.10 11.60
C GLN A 294 -29.32 23.90 12.18
N ILE A 295 -29.91 23.20 13.16
CA ILE A 295 -29.35 21.96 13.75
C ILE A 295 -29.20 20.84 12.70
N PRO A 296 -30.24 20.41 11.95
CA PRO A 296 -30.10 19.36 10.94
C PRO A 296 -29.22 19.79 9.75
N TYR A 297 -29.15 21.10 9.43
CA TYR A 297 -28.16 21.61 8.47
C TYR A 297 -26.72 21.36 8.96
N LEU A 298 -26.39 21.77 10.20
CA LEU A 298 -25.05 21.60 10.79
C LEU A 298 -24.64 20.12 10.89
N VAL A 299 -25.53 19.24 11.36
CA VAL A 299 -25.28 17.79 11.44
C VAL A 299 -25.06 17.20 10.04
N SER A 300 -25.90 17.55 9.06
CA SER A 300 -25.74 17.08 7.68
C SER A 300 -24.44 17.57 7.04
N PHE A 301 -24.06 18.83 7.31
CA PHE A 301 -22.81 19.42 6.81
C PHE A 301 -21.59 18.72 7.42
N ALA A 302 -21.60 18.48 8.73
CA ALA A 302 -20.53 17.76 9.42
C ALA A 302 -20.40 16.30 8.94
N ALA A 303 -21.51 15.60 8.71
CA ALA A 303 -21.50 14.26 8.13
C ALA A 303 -20.94 14.25 6.70
N PHE A 304 -21.32 15.23 5.86
CA PHE A 304 -20.79 15.38 4.49
C PHE A 304 -19.28 15.67 4.49
N VAL A 305 -18.81 16.57 5.36
CA VAL A 305 -17.38 16.87 5.52
C VAL A 305 -16.61 15.66 6.03
N SER A 306 -17.08 14.97 7.07
CA SER A 306 -16.41 13.79 7.62
C SER A 306 -16.31 12.68 6.58
N THR A 307 -17.37 12.46 5.80
CA THR A 307 -17.37 11.54 4.64
C THR A 307 -16.38 11.98 3.56
N ARG A 308 -16.26 13.29 3.29
CA ARG A 308 -15.30 13.83 2.31
C ARG A 308 -13.84 13.61 2.74
N VAL A 309 -13.54 13.81 4.02
CA VAL A 309 -12.24 13.53 4.66
C VAL A 309 -11.92 12.04 4.62
N ALA A 310 -12.87 11.17 5.00
CA ALA A 310 -12.70 9.73 4.93
C ALA A 310 -12.36 9.25 3.51
N PHE A 311 -13.03 9.78 2.47
CA PHE A 311 -12.68 9.47 1.08
C PHE A 311 -11.29 9.98 0.65
N ASP A 312 -10.83 11.15 1.11
CA ASP A 312 -9.46 11.62 0.83
C ASP A 312 -8.41 10.71 1.48
N ILE A 313 -8.69 10.18 2.68
CA ILE A 313 -7.81 9.24 3.41
C ILE A 313 -7.82 7.85 2.76
N VAL A 314 -8.99 7.30 2.40
CA VAL A 314 -9.12 5.98 1.72
C VAL A 314 -8.39 5.95 0.37
N GLU A 315 -8.35 7.09 -0.33
CA GLU A 315 -7.64 7.25 -1.61
C GLU A 315 -6.17 7.69 -1.44
N SER A 316 -5.66 7.83 -0.21
CA SER A 316 -4.27 8.25 0.03
C SER A 316 -3.28 7.10 -0.06
N MET A 317 -2.10 7.39 -0.60
CA MET A 317 -0.96 6.47 -0.54
C MET A 317 -0.47 6.34 0.91
N LEU A 318 -0.61 7.39 1.74
CA LEU A 318 -0.35 7.30 3.19
C LEU A 318 -1.13 6.16 3.87
N LEU A 319 -2.45 6.05 3.64
CA LEU A 319 -3.24 4.98 4.25
C LEU A 319 -2.80 3.60 3.74
N GLU A 320 -2.33 3.48 2.49
CA GLU A 320 -1.77 2.22 1.99
C GLU A 320 -0.49 1.83 2.75
N VAL A 321 0.43 2.78 2.93
CA VAL A 321 1.64 2.56 3.74
C VAL A 321 1.29 2.17 5.18
N ILE A 322 0.35 2.87 5.84
CA ILE A 322 -0.08 2.57 7.21
C ILE A 322 -0.74 1.18 7.28
N TRP A 323 -1.64 0.86 6.35
CA TRP A 323 -2.38 -0.40 6.35
C TRP A 323 -1.48 -1.62 6.07
N LEU A 324 -0.56 -1.52 5.11
CA LEU A 324 0.42 -2.57 4.83
C LEU A 324 1.41 -2.74 6.00
N SER A 325 1.83 -1.63 6.65
CA SER A 325 2.64 -1.69 7.87
C SER A 325 1.93 -2.44 9.00
N PHE A 326 0.65 -2.14 9.23
CA PHE A 326 -0.18 -2.84 10.21
C PHE A 326 -0.31 -4.33 9.89
N ALA A 327 -0.58 -4.69 8.63
CA ALA A 327 -0.74 -6.09 8.23
C ALA A 327 0.57 -6.92 8.31
N ILE A 328 1.72 -6.30 8.03
CA ILE A 328 3.04 -6.93 8.22
C ILE A 328 3.35 -7.10 9.71
N ALA A 329 3.11 -6.09 10.55
CA ALA A 329 3.28 -6.19 12.00
C ALA A 329 2.35 -7.24 12.64
N TRP A 330 1.10 -7.32 12.18
CA TRP A 330 0.11 -8.33 12.57
C TRP A 330 0.60 -9.76 12.30
N GLY A 331 1.02 -10.05 11.07
CA GLY A 331 1.57 -11.35 10.70
C GLY A 331 2.86 -11.67 11.45
N THR A 332 3.62 -10.64 11.85
CA THR A 332 4.86 -10.77 12.62
C THR A 332 4.60 -11.23 14.05
N ILE A 333 3.71 -10.57 14.78
CA ILE A 333 3.35 -10.99 16.15
C ILE A 333 2.82 -12.42 16.10
N LYS A 334 1.85 -12.70 15.22
CA LYS A 334 1.30 -14.06 15.04
C LYS A 334 2.35 -15.12 14.71
N LEU A 335 3.30 -14.84 13.82
CA LEU A 335 4.34 -15.80 13.47
C LEU A 335 5.26 -16.10 14.67
N TYR A 336 5.65 -15.08 15.43
CA TYR A 336 6.49 -15.28 16.63
C TYR A 336 5.71 -15.96 17.77
N ASP A 337 4.42 -15.64 17.97
CA ASP A 337 3.54 -16.40 18.88
C ASP A 337 3.48 -17.89 18.47
N THR A 338 3.37 -18.16 17.16
CA THR A 338 3.37 -19.53 16.61
C THR A 338 4.68 -20.25 16.90
N ARG A 339 5.83 -19.58 16.72
CA ARG A 339 7.14 -20.19 17.02
C ARG A 339 7.38 -20.36 18.53
N ALA A 340 6.86 -19.46 19.36
CA ALA A 340 6.95 -19.56 20.81
C ALA A 340 6.12 -20.72 21.39
N SER A 341 4.96 -21.05 20.77
CA SER A 341 4.13 -22.15 21.28
C SER A 341 4.78 -23.54 21.17
N ALA A 342 5.87 -23.70 20.40
CA ALA A 342 6.65 -24.94 20.36
C ALA A 342 7.40 -25.28 21.67
N GLY A 343 7.43 -24.39 22.66
CA GLY A 343 8.02 -24.66 23.99
C GLY A 343 7.10 -25.32 25.01
N TYR A 344 5.80 -25.43 24.72
CA TYR A 344 4.81 -25.95 25.67
C TYR A 344 4.57 -27.46 25.46
N ASN A 345 4.37 -28.20 26.55
CA ASN A 345 3.98 -29.61 26.50
C ASN A 345 2.46 -29.77 26.28
N THR A 346 1.99 -31.02 26.17
CA THR A 346 0.57 -31.35 25.98
C THR A 346 -0.36 -30.87 27.08
N ASP A 347 0.18 -30.65 28.27
CA ASP A 347 -0.54 -30.24 29.47
C ASP A 347 -0.53 -28.71 29.65
N GLY A 348 0.14 -27.98 28.73
CA GLY A 348 0.24 -26.52 28.71
C GLY A 348 1.35 -25.93 29.59
N GLU A 349 2.24 -26.76 30.12
CA GLU A 349 3.41 -26.31 30.87
C GLU A 349 4.55 -25.88 29.93
N ASP A 350 5.21 -24.76 30.24
CA ASP A 350 6.43 -24.32 29.57
C ASP A 350 7.59 -25.24 29.96
N MET A 351 8.03 -26.09 29.02
CA MET A 351 9.17 -27.00 29.17
C MET A 351 10.47 -26.39 28.60
N GLY A 352 10.42 -25.11 28.19
CA GLY A 352 11.49 -24.47 27.45
C GLY A 352 11.58 -24.98 26.00
N ALA A 353 12.72 -24.74 25.35
CA ALA A 353 12.88 -25.09 23.94
C ALA A 353 12.90 -26.62 23.73
N ASN A 354 11.82 -27.14 23.11
CA ASN A 354 11.70 -28.56 22.77
C ASN A 354 12.91 -29.03 21.92
N PRO A 355 13.66 -30.07 22.35
CA PRO A 355 14.89 -30.50 21.70
C PRO A 355 14.70 -31.08 20.30
N GLU A 356 13.51 -31.56 19.95
CA GLU A 356 13.20 -32.03 18.60
C GLU A 356 12.93 -30.84 17.66
N VAL A 357 12.09 -29.90 18.09
CA VAL A 357 11.75 -28.70 17.30
C VAL A 357 12.94 -27.72 17.18
N LEU A 358 13.93 -27.82 18.08
CA LEU A 358 15.20 -27.10 17.99
C LEU A 358 15.98 -27.36 16.69
N GLU A 359 15.76 -28.49 16.00
CA GLU A 359 16.35 -28.74 14.67
C GLU A 359 15.91 -27.70 13.63
N GLU A 360 14.72 -27.10 13.78
CA GLU A 360 14.20 -26.01 12.93
C GLU A 360 14.98 -24.69 13.06
N ASN A 361 15.96 -24.61 13.97
CA ASN A 361 16.89 -23.49 14.09
C ASN A 361 18.28 -23.81 13.50
N THR A 362 18.50 -25.03 13.02
CA THR A 362 19.72 -25.41 12.29
C THR A 362 19.59 -25.07 10.81
N TRP A 363 20.67 -24.68 10.14
CA TRP A 363 20.62 -24.18 8.76
C TRP A 363 20.63 -25.31 7.72
N SER A 364 19.45 -25.62 7.15
CA SER A 364 19.30 -26.55 6.01
C SER A 364 19.37 -25.85 4.65
N PHE A 365 19.48 -26.64 3.56
CA PHE A 365 19.50 -26.12 2.19
C PHE A 365 18.25 -25.28 1.87
N GLY A 366 17.04 -25.82 2.08
CA GLY A 366 15.79 -25.10 1.81
C GLY A 366 15.60 -23.86 2.67
N GLN A 367 16.19 -23.80 3.87
CA GLN A 367 16.22 -22.58 4.68
C GLN A 367 17.13 -21.49 4.13
N THR A 368 18.27 -21.84 3.53
CA THR A 368 19.16 -20.83 2.92
C THR A 368 18.59 -20.25 1.62
N LEU A 369 17.80 -21.03 0.87
CA LEU A 369 17.31 -20.65 -0.46
C LEU A 369 16.47 -19.34 -0.47
N PRO A 370 15.45 -19.13 0.39
CA PRO A 370 14.71 -17.87 0.45
C PRO A 370 15.58 -16.63 0.71
N LEU A 371 16.65 -16.74 1.50
CA LEU A 371 17.59 -15.64 1.76
C LEU A 371 18.51 -15.40 0.56
N VAL A 372 19.01 -16.45 -0.09
CA VAL A 372 19.83 -16.33 -1.32
C VAL A 372 19.02 -15.70 -2.45
N LEU A 373 17.72 -15.98 -2.56
CA LEU A 373 16.83 -15.36 -3.55
C LEU A 373 16.67 -13.83 -3.34
N LEU A 374 16.88 -13.29 -2.13
CA LEU A 374 16.90 -11.84 -1.90
C LEU A 374 18.11 -11.13 -2.52
N LEU A 375 19.14 -11.87 -2.95
CA LEU A 375 20.24 -11.28 -3.73
C LEU A 375 19.80 -10.90 -5.15
N LEU A 376 18.79 -11.53 -5.72
CA LEU A 376 18.35 -11.26 -7.11
C LEU A 376 17.82 -9.82 -7.30
N PRO A 377 16.93 -9.27 -6.45
CA PRO A 377 16.56 -7.85 -6.47
C PRO A 377 17.77 -6.91 -6.28
N ILE A 378 18.69 -7.25 -5.37
CA ILE A 378 19.87 -6.43 -5.07
C ILE A 378 20.82 -6.37 -6.27
N MET A 379 21.12 -7.51 -6.89
CA MET A 379 21.93 -7.59 -8.11
C MET A 379 21.27 -6.85 -9.28
N SER A 380 19.94 -6.99 -9.43
CA SER A 380 19.15 -6.23 -10.43
C SER A 380 19.25 -4.72 -10.20
N MET A 381 19.17 -4.25 -8.95
CA MET A 381 19.33 -2.84 -8.60
C MET A 381 20.72 -2.33 -8.96
N VAL A 382 21.77 -3.09 -8.62
CA VAL A 382 23.16 -2.73 -8.92
C VAL A 382 23.40 -2.70 -10.44
N GLN A 383 22.95 -3.72 -11.17
CA GLN A 383 23.07 -3.77 -12.63
C GLN A 383 22.32 -2.61 -13.29
N ALA A 384 21.04 -2.39 -12.94
CA ALA A 384 20.23 -1.32 -13.52
C ALA A 384 20.78 0.10 -13.22
N TYR A 385 21.53 0.26 -12.13
CA TYR A 385 22.24 1.49 -11.82
C TYR A 385 23.52 1.65 -12.68
N LEU A 386 24.34 0.61 -12.77
CA LEU A 386 25.61 0.61 -13.51
C LEU A 386 25.40 0.70 -15.04
N ASP A 387 24.47 -0.07 -15.60
CA ASP A 387 24.12 -0.03 -17.03
C ASP A 387 23.64 1.37 -17.46
N ASN A 388 22.98 2.10 -16.56
CA ASN A 388 22.47 3.45 -16.80
C ASN A 388 23.59 4.51 -16.68
N ASP A 389 24.56 4.33 -15.78
CA ASP A 389 25.76 5.16 -15.75
C ASP A 389 26.64 4.93 -16.99
N ALA A 390 26.92 3.67 -17.37
CA ALA A 390 27.68 3.34 -18.57
C ALA A 390 27.05 3.95 -19.84
N LYS A 391 25.72 3.89 -19.98
CA LYS A 391 24.99 4.53 -21.09
C LYS A 391 25.11 6.05 -21.05
N ALA A 392 25.03 6.68 -19.88
CA ALA A 392 25.21 8.12 -19.73
C ALA A 392 26.65 8.58 -20.05
N GLN A 393 27.67 7.80 -19.64
CA GLN A 393 29.06 8.04 -20.01
C GLN A 393 29.25 7.91 -21.53
N ALA A 394 28.71 6.86 -22.15
CA ALA A 394 28.80 6.65 -23.60
C ALA A 394 28.15 7.78 -24.41
N ILE A 395 27.00 8.31 -23.96
CA ILE A 395 26.36 9.50 -24.56
C ILE A 395 27.28 10.73 -24.40
N THR A 396 27.88 10.92 -23.21
CA THR A 396 28.80 12.04 -22.94
C THR A 396 30.05 11.98 -23.84
N HIS A 397 30.63 10.79 -24.04
CA HIS A 397 31.75 10.59 -24.95
C HIS A 397 31.38 10.79 -26.43
N LYS A 398 30.18 10.39 -26.87
CA LYS A 398 29.68 10.67 -28.22
C LYS A 398 29.34 12.16 -28.44
N ALA A 399 29.05 12.92 -27.38
CA ALA A 399 28.73 14.34 -27.44
C ALA A 399 29.95 15.28 -27.32
N ALA A 400 31.15 14.75 -27.03
CA ALA A 400 32.38 15.53 -26.98
C ALA A 400 32.92 15.79 -28.41
N PRO A 401 33.04 17.05 -28.87
CA PRO A 401 33.59 17.34 -30.20
C PRO A 401 35.07 16.98 -30.27
N SER A 402 35.52 16.44 -31.41
CA SER A 402 36.90 16.01 -31.64
C SER A 402 37.87 17.18 -31.91
N SER A 403 38.04 18.07 -30.93
CA SER A 403 38.98 19.20 -30.97
C SER A 403 40.44 18.78 -30.77
N LYS A 404 40.95 17.91 -31.67
CA LYS A 404 42.38 17.72 -31.91
C LYS A 404 42.70 17.84 -33.39
N GLU A 405 42.71 19.09 -33.81
CA GLU A 405 43.40 19.58 -35.01
C GLU A 405 44.87 19.10 -34.99
N ALA A 406 45.29 18.37 -36.03
CA ALA A 406 46.57 17.67 -36.07
C ALA A 406 47.43 18.13 -37.25
N THR A 407 47.94 19.36 -37.17
CA THR A 407 48.76 19.96 -38.23
C THR A 407 50.17 19.40 -38.24
N PHE A 408 50.37 18.44 -39.14
CA PHE A 408 51.59 17.99 -39.81
C PHE A 408 52.96 18.48 -39.29
N SER A 409 53.84 17.53 -38.96
CA SER A 409 55.29 17.65 -39.13
C SER A 409 55.87 16.25 -39.38
N ALA A 410 56.70 16.11 -40.43
CA ALA A 410 57.20 14.82 -40.90
C ALA A 410 58.66 14.57 -40.50
N THR A 411 59.06 13.30 -40.39
CA THR A 411 60.39 12.76 -40.76
C THR A 411 60.38 11.22 -40.72
N SER A 412 61.22 10.60 -41.56
CA SER A 412 61.65 9.18 -41.58
C SER A 412 60.60 8.05 -41.63
N ALA A 413 60.46 7.45 -42.82
CA ALA A 413 60.39 6.00 -43.00
C ALA A 413 61.84 5.41 -42.98
N PRO A 414 62.13 4.07 -43.03
CA PRO A 414 61.54 3.11 -43.99
C PRO A 414 61.33 1.64 -43.50
N ALA A 415 60.87 0.82 -44.48
CA ALA A 415 61.11 -0.63 -44.65
C ALA A 415 60.19 -1.68 -43.99
N GLU A 416 59.49 -2.43 -44.87
CA GLU A 416 59.11 -3.86 -44.80
C GLU A 416 58.09 -4.30 -43.70
N LEU A 417 57.30 -5.37 -43.85
CA LEU A 417 57.44 -6.59 -44.68
C LEU A 417 56.08 -7.12 -45.25
N SER A 418 56.20 -8.05 -46.21
CA SER A 418 55.15 -8.80 -46.95
C SER A 418 53.97 -9.35 -46.12
N SER A 419 52.70 -9.14 -46.48
CA SER A 419 51.88 -9.79 -47.53
C SER A 419 51.05 -11.02 -47.07
N ILE A 420 49.84 -11.16 -47.62
CA ILE A 420 49.22 -12.43 -48.10
C ILE A 420 48.00 -12.05 -48.96
N LYS A 421 47.79 -12.77 -50.08
CA LYS A 421 46.64 -12.64 -50.99
C LYS A 421 46.09 -14.03 -51.28
N VAL A 422 44.79 -14.24 -51.10
CA VAL A 422 43.98 -15.36 -51.64
C VAL A 422 42.56 -14.82 -51.81
N GLY A 423 41.87 -14.97 -52.94
CA GLY A 423 42.26 -15.45 -54.27
C GLY A 423 41.13 -15.11 -55.26
N ASP A 424 41.46 -14.90 -56.54
CA ASP A 424 40.49 -14.49 -57.58
C ASP A 424 39.62 -15.66 -58.10
N ASN A 425 38.45 -15.31 -58.67
CA ASN A 425 37.97 -15.79 -59.99
C ASN A 425 36.57 -15.21 -60.34
N ASN A 426 36.53 -14.35 -61.38
CA ASN A 426 35.80 -14.51 -62.65
C ASN A 426 34.42 -15.23 -62.68
N ASP A 427 33.36 -14.81 -63.40
CA ASP A 427 33.02 -13.63 -64.26
C ASP A 427 31.45 -13.48 -64.21
N ASP A 428 30.67 -12.69 -64.97
CA ASP A 428 30.79 -11.91 -66.22
C ASP A 428 29.75 -10.74 -66.28
N SER A 429 29.68 -10.05 -67.43
CA SER A 429 28.64 -9.18 -68.01
C SER A 429 27.17 -9.68 -67.88
N SER A 430 26.09 -8.92 -68.17
CA SER A 430 25.89 -7.73 -69.03
C SER A 430 24.58 -6.93 -68.70
N ASN A 431 24.30 -5.89 -69.49
CA ASN A 431 23.09 -5.01 -69.52
C ASN A 431 22.75 -4.82 -71.04
N PRO A 432 21.59 -4.27 -71.55
CA PRO A 432 20.51 -3.55 -70.86
C PRO A 432 19.04 -3.60 -71.41
N ARG A 433 18.10 -2.98 -70.65
CA ARG A 433 16.88 -2.21 -71.07
C ARG A 433 15.68 -2.87 -71.84
N ASN A 434 14.54 -2.16 -71.75
CA ASN A 434 13.22 -2.29 -72.44
C ASN A 434 12.18 -3.23 -71.78
N SER A 435 10.85 -2.97 -71.78
CA SER A 435 10.06 -1.80 -72.24
C SER A 435 8.65 -1.69 -71.59
N MET A 436 8.00 -0.52 -71.73
CA MET A 436 6.57 -0.21 -71.47
C MET A 436 5.63 -0.84 -72.57
N PRO A 437 4.25 -0.76 -72.59
CA PRO A 437 3.44 0.48 -72.42
C PRO A 437 1.96 0.43 -71.89
N CYS A 438 1.47 1.62 -71.50
CA CYS A 438 0.13 2.27 -71.65
C CYS A 438 -1.25 1.53 -71.58
N SER A 439 -2.17 2.07 -70.73
CA SER A 439 -3.58 2.45 -71.04
C SER A 439 -4.28 3.05 -69.79
N VAL A 440 -5.53 3.53 -69.84
CA VAL A 440 -6.02 4.88 -70.28
C VAL A 440 -7.34 5.24 -69.54
N PHE A 441 -7.56 6.55 -69.28
CA PHE A 441 -8.73 7.32 -68.77
C PHE A 441 -10.20 6.80 -68.98
N PRO A 442 -11.26 7.32 -68.30
CA PRO A 442 -11.46 8.73 -67.86
C PRO A 442 -12.20 9.03 -66.52
N CYS A 443 -12.33 10.33 -66.19
CA CYS A 443 -13.12 10.88 -65.07
C CYS A 443 -14.31 11.74 -65.58
N ASN A 444 -15.28 12.08 -64.70
CA ASN A 444 -16.33 13.07 -65.00
C ASN A 444 -16.69 13.96 -63.78
N ARG A 445 -17.38 15.08 -64.02
CA ARG A 445 -17.54 16.24 -63.09
C ARG A 445 -18.67 16.09 -62.05
N HIS A 446 -18.50 16.64 -60.84
CA HIS A 446 -19.05 17.97 -60.45
C HIS A 446 -18.51 18.51 -59.09
N GLN A 447 -18.65 19.84 -58.92
CA GLN A 447 -18.43 20.76 -57.78
C GLN A 447 -18.33 20.20 -56.33
N SER A 448 -17.68 20.85 -55.33
CA SER A 448 -16.69 21.96 -55.24
C SER A 448 -16.36 22.18 -53.74
N LEU A 449 -15.11 22.18 -53.25
CA LEU A 449 -14.23 23.36 -53.07
C LEU A 449 -12.87 22.94 -52.48
N GLN A 450 -11.82 23.73 -52.82
CA GLN A 450 -10.48 23.96 -52.21
C GLN A 450 -10.14 23.23 -50.87
N PHE A 451 -8.92 22.72 -50.62
CA PHE A 451 -7.56 23.15 -51.00
C PHE A 451 -6.60 21.97 -51.37
N PRO A 452 -5.41 22.22 -51.96
CA PRO A 452 -4.60 21.17 -52.60
C PRO A 452 -3.56 20.51 -51.69
N CYS A 453 -3.33 19.21 -51.91
CA CYS A 453 -2.10 18.53 -51.50
C CYS A 453 -0.90 19.05 -52.31
N THR A 454 0.29 19.09 -51.69
CA THR A 454 1.58 19.26 -52.38
C THR A 454 2.56 18.21 -51.91
N CYS A 455 3.43 17.74 -52.82
CA CYS A 455 4.22 16.52 -52.62
C CYS A 455 5.42 16.75 -51.70
N LEU A 456 5.75 15.75 -50.87
CA LEU A 456 7.10 15.57 -50.34
C LEU A 456 7.87 14.60 -51.24
N ALA A 457 9.14 14.90 -51.49
CA ALA A 457 10.08 13.97 -52.10
C ALA A 457 11.38 13.97 -51.28
N CYS A 458 11.85 12.77 -50.95
CA CYS A 458 13.20 12.39 -50.54
C CYS A 458 14.01 13.40 -49.69
N ASP A 459 14.12 13.11 -48.39
CA ASP A 459 15.46 12.85 -47.84
C ASP A 459 15.42 11.58 -46.99
N GLY A 460 16.51 10.82 -46.97
CA GLY A 460 16.58 9.43 -46.51
C GLY A 460 17.43 9.27 -45.25
N THR A 461 16.84 9.49 -44.08
CA THR A 461 17.48 9.13 -42.80
C THR A 461 17.11 7.70 -42.39
N PHE A 462 18.14 6.90 -42.08
CA PHE A 462 17.96 5.58 -41.47
C PHE A 462 17.26 5.71 -40.12
N VAL A 463 16.29 4.83 -39.84
CA VAL A 463 15.68 4.72 -38.51
C VAL A 463 16.56 3.83 -37.64
N ASP A 464 17.32 4.45 -36.75
CA ASP A 464 18.10 3.75 -35.72
C ASP A 464 17.15 3.10 -34.68
N ILE A 465 17.11 1.77 -34.67
CA ILE A 465 16.15 1.00 -33.85
C ILE A 465 16.55 0.95 -32.36
N ASP A 466 17.82 1.20 -32.02
CA ASP A 466 18.36 1.18 -30.65
C ASP A 466 18.09 2.46 -29.81
N SER A 467 17.06 3.24 -30.18
CA SER A 467 16.61 4.38 -29.39
C SER A 467 15.80 3.93 -28.17
N PRO A 468 16.27 4.11 -26.91
CA PRO A 468 15.45 3.83 -25.74
C PRO A 468 14.25 4.79 -25.71
N PRO A 469 13.08 4.36 -25.19
CA PRO A 469 11.89 5.22 -25.15
C PRO A 469 12.19 6.48 -24.32
N PRO A 470 11.73 7.67 -24.77
CA PRO A 470 12.03 8.92 -24.10
C PRO A 470 11.53 8.89 -22.66
N LEU A 471 12.45 9.11 -21.70
CA LEU A 471 12.11 9.19 -20.28
C LEU A 471 11.01 10.23 -20.08
N PRO A 472 9.90 9.90 -19.38
CA PRO A 472 8.77 10.82 -19.27
C PRO A 472 9.22 12.18 -18.73
N PRO A 473 8.75 13.29 -19.30
CA PRO A 473 9.08 14.61 -18.79
C PRO A 473 8.54 14.74 -17.37
N ARG A 474 9.39 15.13 -16.41
CA ARG A 474 8.89 15.53 -15.09
C ARG A 474 7.98 16.73 -15.31
N SER A 475 6.80 16.71 -14.71
CA SER A 475 5.90 17.88 -14.70
C SER A 475 6.72 19.11 -14.24
N PRO A 476 6.71 20.23 -14.99
CA PRO A 476 7.38 21.43 -14.53
C PRO A 476 6.71 21.86 -13.22
N TYR A 477 7.52 22.07 -12.18
CA TYR A 477 7.06 22.22 -10.79
C TYR A 477 6.32 23.55 -10.59
N ARG A 478 5.08 23.61 -11.09
CA ARG A 478 4.28 24.83 -11.21
C ARG A 478 3.73 25.16 -9.83
N SER A 479 4.48 25.94 -9.07
CA SER A 479 4.07 26.49 -7.79
C SER A 479 2.71 27.17 -7.94
N ALA A 480 1.65 26.54 -7.46
CA ALA A 480 0.32 27.11 -7.45
C ALA A 480 0.36 28.46 -6.71
N PRO A 481 -0.31 29.51 -7.20
CA PRO A 481 -0.27 30.82 -6.57
C PRO A 481 -0.73 30.72 -5.12
N PHE A 482 0.07 31.27 -4.20
CA PHE A 482 -0.21 31.26 -2.76
C PHE A 482 -1.47 32.11 -2.48
N TYR A 483 -2.63 31.44 -2.48
CA TYR A 483 -3.88 32.07 -2.10
C TYR A 483 -3.83 32.42 -0.62
N HIS A 484 -3.79 33.72 -0.30
CA HIS A 484 -3.96 34.20 1.06
C HIS A 484 -5.43 34.02 1.47
N PRO A 485 -5.74 33.22 2.51
CA PRO A 485 -7.10 33.06 3.00
C PRO A 485 -7.49 34.30 3.82
N GLY A 486 -8.08 35.30 3.17
CA GLY A 486 -8.84 36.33 3.86
C GLY A 486 -10.07 35.68 4.49
N PHE A 487 -10.19 35.74 5.82
CA PHE A 487 -11.42 35.35 6.51
C PHE A 487 -12.47 36.45 6.28
N SER A 488 -13.33 36.25 5.30
CA SER A 488 -14.58 37.00 5.18
C SER A 488 -15.66 36.29 5.98
N THR A 489 -15.90 36.77 7.21
CA THR A 489 -16.96 36.37 8.17
C THR A 489 -16.96 34.88 8.63
N PRO A 490 -17.58 34.55 9.78
CA PRO A 490 -17.73 33.18 10.26
C PRO A 490 -18.83 32.40 9.51
N GLU A 491 -18.90 32.56 8.19
CA GLU A 491 -19.86 31.84 7.36
C GLU A 491 -19.32 30.46 6.97
N LEU A 492 -20.12 29.42 7.21
CA LEU A 492 -19.88 28.09 6.64
C LEU A 492 -19.89 28.21 5.10
N PRO A 493 -19.08 27.41 4.38
CA PRO A 493 -19.04 27.45 2.93
C PRO A 493 -20.46 27.29 2.35
N LYS A 494 -20.95 28.33 1.67
CA LYS A 494 -22.29 28.34 1.07
C LYS A 494 -22.34 27.56 -0.24
N TYR A 495 -23.54 27.25 -0.71
CA TYR A 495 -23.72 26.72 -2.06
C TYR A 495 -23.34 27.77 -3.14
N PRO A 496 -22.53 27.43 -4.17
CA PRO A 496 -21.97 26.12 -4.48
C PRO A 496 -20.69 25.81 -3.68
N TYR A 497 -20.71 24.72 -2.89
CA TYR A 497 -19.60 24.36 -2.02
C TYR A 497 -18.28 24.17 -2.79
N ALA A 498 -17.35 25.09 -2.58
CA ALA A 498 -16.00 25.11 -3.14
C ALA A 498 -15.09 24.02 -2.54
N HIS A 499 -13.83 23.97 -2.98
CA HIS A 499 -12.85 23.02 -2.46
C HIS A 499 -12.47 23.34 -1.01
N PHE A 500 -12.81 22.44 -0.07
CA PHE A 500 -12.54 22.61 1.37
C PHE A 500 -11.04 22.69 1.75
N ILE A 501 -10.16 22.37 0.80
CA ILE A 501 -8.69 22.36 0.87
C ILE A 501 -8.10 23.68 1.39
N ALA A 502 -8.76 24.81 1.13
CA ALA A 502 -8.33 26.15 1.55
C ALA A 502 -8.54 26.40 3.06
N TYR A 503 -9.42 25.67 3.73
CA TYR A 503 -9.81 25.95 5.11
C TYR A 503 -8.93 25.19 6.12
N PRO A 504 -8.39 25.87 7.15
CA PRO A 504 -7.59 25.23 8.20
C PRO A 504 -8.28 24.05 8.88
N TRP A 505 -9.59 24.18 9.17
CA TRP A 505 -10.37 23.14 9.84
C TRP A 505 -10.47 21.83 9.05
N TYR A 506 -10.44 21.86 7.71
CA TYR A 506 -10.47 20.63 6.90
C TYR A 506 -9.17 19.84 7.06
N LYS A 507 -8.03 20.55 7.13
CA LYS A 507 -6.70 19.94 7.33
C LYS A 507 -6.56 19.35 8.73
N ASP A 508 -7.04 20.06 9.74
CA ASP A 508 -7.02 19.58 11.13
C ASP A 508 -7.92 18.34 11.31
N GLN A 509 -9.06 18.29 10.61
CA GLN A 509 -9.95 17.13 10.62
C GLN A 509 -9.37 15.90 9.88
N ILE A 510 -8.60 16.11 8.79
CA ILE A 510 -7.78 15.04 8.18
C ILE A 510 -6.73 14.55 9.18
N PHE A 511 -5.96 15.46 9.77
CA PHE A 511 -4.88 15.11 10.70
C PHE A 511 -5.38 14.39 11.95
N LEU A 512 -6.50 14.85 12.54
CA LEU A 512 -7.17 14.19 13.66
C LEU A 512 -7.56 12.75 13.32
N LEU A 513 -8.18 12.50 12.16
CA LEU A 513 -8.60 11.15 11.79
C LEU A 513 -7.40 10.24 11.44
N VAL A 514 -6.35 10.75 10.80
CA VAL A 514 -5.10 9.99 10.59
C VAL A 514 -4.46 9.62 11.93
N LEU A 515 -4.41 10.55 12.89
CA LEU A 515 -3.86 10.31 14.21
C LEU A 515 -4.70 9.31 15.01
N GLN A 516 -6.03 9.37 14.89
CA GLN A 516 -6.95 8.37 15.45
C GLN A 516 -6.72 6.97 14.84
N ILE A 517 -6.61 6.86 13.52
CA ILE A 517 -6.30 5.58 12.83
C ILE A 517 -4.98 4.99 13.34
N LEU A 518 -3.95 5.81 13.57
CA LEU A 518 -2.67 5.36 14.10
C LEU A 518 -2.76 4.82 15.53
N ILE A 519 -3.51 5.47 16.44
CA ILE A 519 -3.69 4.94 17.81
C ILE A 519 -4.58 3.68 17.79
N VAL A 520 -5.60 3.61 16.92
CA VAL A 520 -6.41 2.39 16.73
C VAL A 520 -5.52 1.21 16.29
N ALA A 521 -4.65 1.41 15.30
CA ALA A 521 -3.72 0.37 14.84
C ALA A 521 -2.68 -0.01 15.90
N ALA A 522 -2.10 0.97 16.59
CA ALA A 522 -1.12 0.75 17.65
C ALA A 522 -1.73 -0.01 18.85
N LEU A 523 -2.96 0.35 19.27
CA LEU A 523 -3.68 -0.35 20.34
C LEU A 523 -4.03 -1.79 19.93
N ALA A 524 -4.43 -2.02 18.68
CA ALA A 524 -4.71 -3.36 18.17
C ALA A 524 -3.47 -4.27 18.21
N LEU A 525 -2.31 -3.76 17.79
CA LEU A 525 -1.04 -4.49 17.85
C LEU A 525 -0.56 -4.67 19.30
N TYR A 526 -0.69 -3.65 20.16
CA TYR A 526 -0.35 -3.75 21.57
C TYR A 526 -1.19 -4.81 22.29
N LEU A 527 -2.52 -4.80 22.11
CA LEU A 527 -3.41 -5.79 22.74
C LEU A 527 -3.17 -7.20 22.20
N LEU A 528 -2.91 -7.34 20.89
CA LEU A 528 -2.55 -8.62 20.28
C LEU A 528 -1.31 -9.24 20.95
N ASN A 529 -0.28 -8.44 21.24
CA ASN A 529 0.92 -8.89 21.94
C ASN A 529 0.73 -9.05 23.46
N ALA A 530 0.00 -8.13 24.11
CA ALA A 530 -0.06 -8.02 25.57
C ALA A 530 -1.01 -9.03 26.23
N VAL A 531 -1.95 -9.61 25.48
CA VAL A 531 -2.90 -10.61 25.99
C VAL A 531 -2.27 -12.02 26.05
N SER A 532 -1.12 -12.27 25.42
CA SER A 532 -0.37 -13.54 25.30
C SER A 532 -1.13 -14.76 24.75
N ASN A 533 -2.44 -14.81 24.84
CA ASN A 533 -3.28 -15.89 24.33
C ASN A 533 -3.37 -15.80 22.80
N PHE A 534 -2.35 -16.32 22.11
CA PHE A 534 -2.26 -16.88 20.75
C PHE A 534 -3.22 -16.36 19.64
N LEU A 535 -4.54 -16.35 19.87
CA LEU A 535 -5.61 -15.94 18.95
C LEU A 535 -6.62 -14.93 19.57
N GLY A 536 -6.20 -14.16 20.57
CA GLY A 536 -7.02 -13.31 21.46
C GLY A 536 -7.70 -12.07 20.85
N LEU A 537 -8.42 -12.18 19.72
CA LEU A 537 -9.19 -11.07 19.15
C LEU A 537 -10.72 -11.15 19.31
N SER A 538 -11.26 -12.21 19.92
CA SER A 538 -12.64 -12.14 20.43
C SER A 538 -12.77 -11.01 21.45
N PHE A 539 -11.81 -10.87 22.37
CA PHE A 539 -11.81 -9.80 23.37
C PHE A 539 -11.83 -8.42 22.71
N PHE A 540 -11.19 -8.25 21.55
CA PHE A 540 -11.14 -7.00 20.79
C PHE A 540 -12.44 -6.68 20.04
N LEU A 541 -13.02 -7.64 19.29
CA LEU A 541 -14.28 -7.43 18.57
C LEU A 541 -15.53 -7.50 19.45
N ARG A 542 -15.47 -8.22 20.58
CA ARG A 542 -16.44 -8.08 21.69
C ARG A 542 -16.12 -6.90 22.59
N ASN A 543 -15.01 -6.18 22.41
CA ASN A 543 -14.74 -5.04 23.27
C ASN A 543 -15.69 -3.90 22.93
N ARG A 544 -16.48 -3.50 23.92
CA ARG A 544 -17.25 -2.25 23.87
C ARG A 544 -16.34 -1.09 23.50
N LEU A 545 -15.11 -1.04 24.02
CA LEU A 545 -14.07 -0.06 23.66
C LEU A 545 -13.91 0.10 22.15
N PHE A 546 -13.66 -0.98 21.42
CA PHE A 546 -13.32 -0.91 19.99
C PHE A 546 -14.53 -0.54 19.12
N LEU A 547 -15.69 -1.17 19.38
CA LEU A 547 -16.92 -0.88 18.62
C LEU A 547 -17.44 0.53 18.91
N ILE A 548 -17.45 0.96 20.18
CA ILE A 548 -17.83 2.33 20.57
C ILE A 548 -16.83 3.33 19.99
N TRP A 549 -15.52 3.03 20.00
CA TRP A 549 -14.51 3.93 19.47
C TRP A 549 -14.68 4.14 17.97
N ILE A 550 -14.69 3.07 17.15
CA ILE A 550 -14.79 3.19 15.69
C ILE A 550 -16.18 3.69 15.25
N LEU A 551 -17.27 3.10 15.73
CA LEU A 551 -18.60 3.37 15.19
C LEU A 551 -19.29 4.58 15.83
N GLY A 552 -18.92 4.95 17.07
CA GLY A 552 -19.47 6.09 17.79
C GLY A 552 -18.49 7.27 17.89
N MET A 553 -17.33 7.04 18.49
CA MET A 553 -16.48 8.13 18.97
C MET A 553 -15.54 8.71 17.91
N LEU A 554 -15.20 7.98 16.84
CA LEU A 554 -14.55 8.55 15.65
C LEU A 554 -15.50 9.55 14.94
N PRO A 555 -16.75 9.19 14.55
CA PRO A 555 -17.73 10.16 14.07
C PRO A 555 -17.99 11.32 15.05
N LEU A 556 -18.12 11.04 16.35
CA LEU A 556 -18.36 12.08 17.36
C LEU A 556 -17.16 13.04 17.47
N GLY A 557 -15.92 12.55 17.45
CA GLY A 557 -14.72 13.39 17.48
C GLY A 557 -14.63 14.31 16.26
N MET A 558 -14.94 13.80 15.07
CA MET A 558 -15.02 14.61 13.85
C MET A 558 -16.13 15.67 13.90
N PHE A 559 -17.28 15.34 14.49
CA PHE A 559 -18.38 16.28 14.71
C PHE A 559 -18.02 17.36 15.74
N LEU A 560 -17.51 16.97 16.91
CA LEU A 560 -17.07 17.89 17.96
C LEU A 560 -15.99 18.84 17.46
N HIS A 561 -15.03 18.35 16.67
CA HIS A 561 -14.01 19.20 16.05
C HIS A 561 -14.62 20.34 15.22
N LEU A 562 -15.61 20.04 14.38
CA LEU A 562 -16.31 21.05 13.58
C LEU A 562 -17.17 22.00 14.44
N VAL A 563 -17.80 21.51 15.50
CA VAL A 563 -18.57 22.34 16.44
C VAL A 563 -17.66 23.32 17.18
N PHE A 564 -16.55 22.85 17.75
CA PHE A 564 -15.58 23.72 18.42
C PHE A 564 -14.96 24.73 17.46
N TRP A 565 -14.67 24.36 16.21
CA TRP A 565 -14.23 25.30 15.19
C TRP A 565 -15.26 26.39 14.88
N TYR A 566 -16.54 26.02 14.73
CA TYR A 566 -17.61 26.97 14.46
C TYR A 566 -17.81 27.96 15.63
N VAL A 567 -17.80 27.45 16.86
CA VAL A 567 -17.89 28.28 18.09
C VAL A 567 -16.66 29.17 18.25
N ALA A 568 -15.45 28.66 17.99
CA ALA A 568 -14.22 29.45 18.05
C ALA A 568 -14.22 30.60 17.03
N CYS A 569 -14.62 30.34 15.78
CA CYS A 569 -14.77 31.39 14.76
C CYS A 569 -15.80 32.45 15.18
N TRP A 570 -16.93 32.04 15.77
CA TRP A 570 -17.95 32.97 16.26
C TRP A 570 -17.44 33.85 17.42
N ILE A 571 -16.71 33.28 18.39
CA ILE A 571 -16.11 34.02 19.51
C ILE A 571 -15.03 35.01 19.01
N VAL A 572 -14.14 34.56 18.12
CA VAL A 572 -13.06 35.41 17.57
C VAL A 572 -13.62 36.57 16.75
N HIS A 573 -14.70 36.34 16.00
CA HIS A 573 -15.43 37.38 15.27
C HIS A 573 -16.10 38.38 16.22
N TRP A 574 -16.83 37.90 17.23
CA TRP A 574 -17.47 38.74 18.25
C TRP A 574 -16.48 39.60 19.04
N ALA A 575 -15.27 39.07 19.29
CA ALA A 575 -14.20 39.80 19.99
C ALA A 575 -13.33 40.68 19.07
N GLY A 576 -13.46 40.58 17.74
CA GLY A 576 -12.68 41.37 16.77
C GLY A 576 -11.18 41.03 16.69
N ILE A 577 -10.74 39.87 17.17
CA ILE A 577 -9.31 39.52 17.33
C ILE A 577 -8.72 38.87 16.04
N GLU A 578 -9.53 38.72 14.98
CA GLU A 578 -9.15 38.10 13.70
C GLU A 578 -7.82 38.61 13.12
N GLU A 579 -7.64 39.94 13.06
CA GLU A 579 -6.38 40.52 12.57
C GLU A 579 -5.19 40.11 13.44
N TRP A 580 -5.29 40.20 14.76
CA TRP A 580 -4.16 39.95 15.66
C TRP A 580 -3.63 38.50 15.57
N LEU A 581 -4.52 37.53 15.35
CA LEU A 581 -4.15 36.13 15.16
C LEU A 581 -3.44 35.87 13.81
N LEU A 582 -3.83 36.59 12.75
CA LEU A 582 -3.45 36.25 11.36
C LEU A 582 -2.42 37.20 10.74
N LYS A 583 -2.28 38.44 11.23
CA LYS A 583 -1.49 39.52 10.59
C LYS A 583 -0.03 39.11 10.36
N ASN A 584 0.41 39.25 9.12
CA ASN A 584 1.77 38.95 8.70
C ASN A 584 2.62 40.22 8.84
N ARG A 585 3.69 40.18 9.63
CA ARG A 585 4.56 41.34 9.87
C ARG A 585 5.58 41.51 8.74
N THR A 586 5.10 41.76 7.52
CA THR A 586 5.89 41.68 6.28
C THR A 586 5.73 42.86 5.31
N GLU A 587 5.00 43.93 5.67
CA GLU A 587 4.60 44.99 4.72
C GLU A 587 4.99 46.42 5.15
N SER A 588 5.77 46.59 6.23
CA SER A 588 6.14 47.94 6.74
C SER A 588 7.59 48.11 7.25
N SER A 589 8.46 47.12 7.09
CA SER A 589 9.86 47.20 7.52
C SER A 589 10.79 46.38 6.62
N GLY A 590 11.65 47.04 5.84
CA GLY A 590 12.56 46.43 4.86
C GLY A 590 13.79 45.71 5.44
N GLU A 591 13.69 45.13 6.63
CA GLU A 591 14.82 44.49 7.32
C GLU A 591 14.86 42.96 7.12
N TRP A 592 16.04 42.45 6.76
CA TRP A 592 16.30 41.02 6.54
C TRP A 592 16.44 40.22 7.85
N LEU A 593 15.37 40.18 8.65
CA LEU A 593 15.35 39.42 9.92
C LEU A 593 15.25 37.89 9.70
N PRO A 594 16.01 37.08 10.46
CA PRO A 594 16.08 35.63 10.28
C PRO A 594 14.73 34.93 10.54
N ARG A 595 14.50 33.81 9.84
CA ARG A 595 13.19 33.15 9.69
C ARG A 595 12.47 32.85 11.01
N TRP A 596 13.19 32.50 12.07
CA TRP A 596 12.64 32.21 13.41
C TRP A 596 12.12 33.46 14.15
N ARG A 597 12.70 34.66 13.93
CA ARG A 597 12.22 35.92 14.54
C ARG A 597 10.97 36.51 13.87
N ARG A 598 10.47 35.89 12.79
CA ARG A 598 9.30 36.35 12.02
C ARG A 598 7.95 35.79 12.52
N ILE A 599 7.95 34.91 13.53
CA ILE A 599 6.73 34.35 14.12
C ILE A 599 6.10 35.38 15.06
N THR A 600 4.89 35.86 14.73
CA THR A 600 4.10 36.74 15.62
C THR A 600 3.43 35.93 16.72
N LEU A 601 3.33 36.51 17.93
CA LEU A 601 2.74 35.85 19.10
C LEU A 601 1.34 35.29 18.82
N GLY A 602 0.48 36.06 18.12
CA GLY A 602 -0.85 35.62 17.71
C GLY A 602 -0.85 34.38 16.81
N LYS A 603 0.17 34.17 15.97
CA LYS A 603 0.30 32.96 15.13
C LYS A 603 0.74 31.75 15.94
N THR A 604 1.63 31.93 16.92
CA THR A 604 1.97 30.86 17.88
C THR A 604 0.73 30.47 18.68
N VAL A 605 0.00 31.44 19.24
CA VAL A 605 -1.24 31.21 19.99
C VAL A 605 -2.28 30.49 19.12
N TYR A 606 -2.54 30.96 17.89
CA TYR A 606 -3.46 30.31 16.95
C TYR A 606 -3.06 28.85 16.64
N TRP A 607 -1.78 28.58 16.40
CA TRP A 607 -1.30 27.22 16.14
C TRP A 607 -1.40 26.32 17.39
N CYS A 608 -1.01 26.82 18.57
CA CYS A 608 -1.13 26.11 19.84
C CYS A 608 -2.59 25.77 20.16
N LEU A 609 -3.53 26.71 19.97
CA LEU A 609 -4.97 26.47 20.21
C LEU A 609 -5.53 25.38 19.28
N ARG A 610 -5.10 25.33 18.01
CA ARG A 610 -5.50 24.27 17.07
C ARG A 610 -4.95 22.91 17.48
N MET A 611 -3.67 22.83 17.82
CA MET A 611 -3.05 21.57 18.25
C MET A 611 -3.59 21.09 19.60
N LEU A 612 -3.92 22.00 20.52
CA LEU A 612 -4.59 21.70 21.78
C LEU A 612 -6.02 21.19 21.56
N LEU A 613 -6.76 21.75 20.59
CA LEU A 613 -8.09 21.23 20.21
C LEU A 613 -7.99 19.81 19.63
N ILE A 614 -7.04 19.56 18.73
CA ILE A 614 -6.81 18.23 18.15
C ILE A 614 -6.44 17.22 19.25
N ALA A 615 -5.45 17.54 20.09
CA ALA A 615 -5.00 16.67 21.18
C ALA A 615 -6.09 16.46 22.24
N GLY A 616 -6.83 17.51 22.59
CA GLY A 616 -7.96 17.45 23.53
C GLY A 616 -9.08 16.53 23.03
N ILE A 617 -9.46 16.63 21.76
CA ILE A 617 -10.45 15.73 21.15
C ILE A 617 -9.92 14.30 21.02
N LEU A 618 -8.65 14.11 20.68
CA LEU A 618 -8.01 12.79 20.59
C LEU A 618 -8.01 12.06 21.94
N LEU A 619 -7.58 12.74 23.01
CA LEU A 619 -7.59 12.21 24.37
C LEU A 619 -9.03 12.01 24.86
N PHE A 620 -9.94 12.94 24.56
CA PHE A 620 -11.36 12.81 24.89
C PHE A 620 -11.99 11.57 24.23
N THR A 621 -11.77 11.33 22.93
CA THR A 621 -12.37 10.15 22.28
C THR A 621 -11.74 8.86 22.80
N PHE A 622 -10.44 8.84 23.09
CA PHE A 622 -9.79 7.66 23.71
C PHE A 622 -10.34 7.38 25.11
N PHE A 623 -10.20 8.31 26.06
CA PHE A 623 -10.60 8.09 27.46
C PHE A 623 -12.11 7.87 27.60
N THR A 624 -12.94 8.61 26.85
CA THR A 624 -14.40 8.40 26.89
C THR A 624 -14.78 7.05 26.28
N SER A 625 -14.06 6.52 25.29
CA SER A 625 -14.28 5.14 24.82
C SER A 625 -13.88 4.09 25.86
N VAL A 626 -12.85 4.34 26.68
CA VAL A 626 -12.47 3.46 27.82
C VAL A 626 -13.54 3.50 28.91
N GLU A 627 -14.00 4.71 29.29
CA GLU A 627 -15.07 4.90 30.27
C GLU A 627 -16.39 4.23 29.84
N LEU A 628 -16.80 4.44 28.58
CA LEU A 628 -18.02 3.86 28.00
C LEU A 628 -17.93 2.36 27.75
N ALA A 629 -16.72 1.78 27.67
CA ALA A 629 -16.55 0.34 27.60
C ALA A 629 -16.99 -0.32 28.92
N GLY A 630 -16.58 0.28 30.04
CA GLY A 630 -16.70 -0.31 31.37
C GLY A 630 -15.74 -1.50 31.60
N PRO A 631 -15.71 -2.05 32.82
CA PRO A 631 -14.80 -3.14 33.19
C PRO A 631 -15.28 -4.54 32.79
N LEU A 632 -16.45 -4.66 32.15
CA LEU A 632 -17.10 -5.94 31.84
C LEU A 632 -17.12 -6.21 30.33
N SER A 633 -16.82 -7.46 29.97
CA SER A 633 -16.96 -7.99 28.62
C SER A 633 -18.41 -7.96 28.11
N LEU A 634 -18.59 -8.09 26.79
CA LEU A 634 -19.90 -8.41 26.23
C LEU A 634 -20.17 -9.92 26.30
N ASP A 635 -21.03 -10.28 27.24
CA ASP A 635 -21.75 -11.54 27.28
C ASP A 635 -22.78 -11.54 26.13
N ILE A 636 -22.41 -12.20 25.03
CA ILE A 636 -23.14 -12.38 23.76
C ILE A 636 -22.92 -13.81 23.27
#